data_AF-A0A183HTF4-F1
#
_entry.id   AF-A0A183HTF4-F1
#
_cell.length_a   1.000
_cell.length_b   1.000
_cell.length_c   1.000
_cell.angle_alpha   90.00
_cell.angle_beta   90.00
_cell.angle_gamma   90.00
#
_symmetry.space_group_name_H-M   'P 1'
#
loop_
_entity.id
_entity.type
_entity.pdbx_description
1 polymer ?
#
loop_
_entity_poly.entity_id
_entity_poly.type
_entity_poly.pdbx_seq_one_letter_code
_entity_poly.pdbx_strand_id
1 'polypeptide(L)' 'MSPNCIFQKFVEVISCLKILSQSTGTAILLYEELKQTTDDMTAALLEPFDATTIERDRALELLKHRSDLQLTSDEAVKF' A
#
# COMPACT_ATOMS: atom_id res chain seq x y z
N MET A 1 -27.32 -10.47 -0.12
CA MET A 1 -26.11 -9.70 0.21
C MET A 1 -26.48 -8.69 1.28
N SER A 2 -25.95 -8.82 2.50
CA SER A 2 -26.35 -7.96 3.63
C SER A 2 -25.77 -6.54 3.44
N PRO A 3 -26.51 -5.47 3.79
CA PRO A 3 -26.09 -4.08 3.58
C PRO A 3 -24.72 -3.74 4.22
N ASN A 4 -24.37 -4.39 5.34
CA ASN A 4 -23.06 -4.26 5.98
C ASN A 4 -21.87 -4.69 5.09
N CYS A 5 -22.07 -5.65 4.20
CA CYS A 5 -21.01 -6.18 3.34
C CYS A 5 -20.63 -5.20 2.22
N ILE A 6 -21.58 -4.37 1.77
CA ILE A 6 -21.32 -3.31 0.78
C ILE A 6 -20.52 -2.18 1.41
N PHE A 7 -20.89 -1.78 2.63
CA PHE A 7 -20.20 -0.73 3.36
C PHE A 7 -18.72 -1.06 3.61
N GLN A 8 -18.42 -2.29 4.05
CA GLN A 8 -17.04 -2.73 4.27
C GLN A 8 -16.19 -2.67 2.99
N LYS A 9 -16.72 -3.19 1.88
CA LYS A 9 -16.03 -3.12 0.57
C LYS A 9 -15.79 -1.69 0.12
N PHE A 10 -16.74 -0.79 0.40
CA PHE A 10 -16.59 0.62 0.06
C PHE A 10 -15.46 1.27 0.85
N VAL A 11 -15.40 1.04 2.17
CA VAL A 11 -14.32 1.54 3.03
C VAL A 11 -12.96 1.05 2.53
N GLU A 12 -12.84 -0.23 2.20
CA GLU A 12 -11.62 -0.83 1.69
C GLU A 12 -11.15 -0.20 0.36
N VAL A 13 -12.09 0.05 -0.57
CA VAL A 13 -11.80 0.74 -1.83
C VAL A 13 -11.33 2.17 -1.58
N ILE A 14 -11.98 2.90 -0.68
CA ILE A 14 -11.57 4.27 -0.31
C ILE A 14 -10.15 4.27 0.25
N SER A 15 -9.81 3.34 1.16
CA SER A 15 -8.45 3.21 1.68
C SER A 15 -7.44 2.96 0.55
N CYS A 16 -7.76 2.07 -0.42
CA CYS A 16 -6.88 1.81 -1.56
C CYS A 16 -6.63 3.07 -2.39
N LEU A 17 -7.70 3.85 -2.65
CA LEU A 17 -7.60 5.11 -3.37
C LEU A 17 -6.75 6.14 -2.60
N LYS A 18 -6.82 6.17 -1.27
CA LYS A 18 -5.98 7.05 -0.44
C LYS A 18 -4.50 6.73 -0.64
N ILE A 19 -4.09 5.46 -0.67
CA ILE A 19 -2.71 5.05 -1.00
C ILE A 19 -2.33 5.46 -2.42
N LEU A 20 -3.18 5.14 -3.41
CA LEU A 20 -2.91 5.46 -4.82
C LEU A 20 -2.91 6.96 -5.11
N SER A 21 -3.54 7.79 -4.28
CA SER A 21 -3.56 9.23 -4.43
C SER A 21 -2.30 9.92 -3.92
N GLN A 22 -1.45 9.22 -3.17
CA GLN A 22 -0.22 9.80 -2.62
C GLN A 22 0.74 10.25 -3.71
N SER A 23 1.61 11.22 -3.40
CA SER A 23 2.67 11.61 -4.34
C SER A 23 3.63 10.43 -4.59
N THR A 24 4.27 10.37 -5.75
CA THR A 24 5.26 9.33 -6.06
C THR A 24 6.35 9.26 -4.99
N GLY A 25 6.87 10.39 -4.52
CA GLY A 25 7.88 10.43 -3.46
C GLY A 25 7.38 9.86 -2.13
N THR A 26 6.15 10.21 -1.73
CA THR A 26 5.50 9.63 -0.55
C THR A 26 5.31 8.13 -0.69
N ALA A 27 4.88 7.66 -1.86
CA ALA A 27 4.66 6.25 -2.12
C ALA A 27 5.96 5.43 -2.06
N ILE A 28 7.08 5.97 -2.56
CA ILE A 28 8.40 5.33 -2.47
C ILE A 28 8.86 5.21 -1.01
N LEU A 29 8.78 6.31 -0.25
CA LEU A 29 9.21 6.30 1.16
C LEU A 29 8.35 5.35 1.99
N LEU A 30 7.04 5.39 1.80
CA LEU A 30 6.10 4.51 2.49
C LEU A 30 6.32 3.04 2.10
N TYR A 31 6.67 2.75 0.84
CA TYR A 31 7.00 1.40 0.38
C TYR A 31 8.23 0.84 1.09
N GLU A 32 9.32 1.60 1.14
CA GLU A 32 10.57 1.18 1.78
C GLU A 32 10.40 1.00 3.29
N GLU A 33 9.71 1.92 3.95
CA GLU A 33 9.42 1.84 5.38
C GLU A 33 8.52 0.62 5.67
N LEU A 34 7.46 0.44 4.88
CA LEU A 34 6.55 -0.69 5.04
C LEU A 34 7.32 -2.00 4.88
N LYS A 35 8.17 -2.15 3.86
CA LYS A 35 8.99 -3.35 3.61
C LYS A 35 9.87 -3.75 4.80
N GLN A 36 10.36 -2.79 5.58
CA GLN A 36 11.19 -3.04 6.78
C GLN A 36 10.38 -3.30 8.06
N THR A 37 9.10 -2.94 8.05
CA THR A 37 8.19 -3.05 9.19
C THR A 37 7.65 -4.49 9.34
N THR A 38 7.09 -4.88 10.49
CA THR A 38 6.34 -6.13 10.69
C THR A 38 4.82 -5.92 10.49
N ASP A 39 4.05 -7.00 10.36
CA ASP A 39 2.59 -6.93 10.19
C ASP A 39 1.91 -6.11 11.30
N ASP A 40 2.34 -6.30 12.55
CA ASP A 40 1.79 -5.63 13.74
C ASP A 40 1.92 -4.10 13.69
N MET A 41 2.94 -3.58 13.01
CA MET A 41 3.20 -2.14 12.89
C MET A 41 2.65 -1.53 11.59
N THR A 42 2.12 -2.36 10.68
CA THR A 42 1.58 -1.90 9.39
C THR A 42 0.41 -0.92 9.59
N ALA A 43 -0.50 -1.21 10.54
CA ALA A 43 -1.62 -0.32 10.81
C ALA A 43 -1.17 1.06 11.28
N ALA A 44 -0.15 1.14 12.14
CA ALA A 44 0.40 2.41 12.62
C ALA A 44 1.05 3.22 11.48
N LEU A 45 1.69 2.53 10.53
CA LEU A 45 2.31 3.18 9.37
C LEU A 45 1.27 3.71 8.37
N LEU A 46 0.11 3.05 8.26
CA LEU A 46 -0.99 3.43 7.36
C LEU A 46 -2.01 4.39 7.99
N GLU A 47 -1.99 4.58 9.30
CA GLU A 47 -2.88 5.49 10.04
C GLU A 47 -2.81 6.94 9.54
N PRO A 48 -1.63 7.54 9.29
CA PRO A 48 -1.54 8.90 8.75
C PRO A 48 -2.24 9.09 7.39
N PHE A 49 -2.52 7.99 6.70
CA PHE A 49 -3.17 7.95 5.39
C PHE A 49 -4.62 7.43 5.46
N ASP A 50 -5.16 7.23 6.68
CA ASP A 50 -6.45 6.59 6.95
C ASP A 50 -6.62 5.26 6.17
N ALA A 51 -5.56 4.47 6.06
CA ALA A 51 -5.54 3.24 5.26
C ALA A 51 -5.31 1.99 6.11
N THR A 52 -5.62 2.05 7.41
CA THR A 52 -5.39 0.97 8.39
C THR A 52 -6.15 -0.32 8.09
N THR A 53 -7.18 -0.25 7.25
CA THR A 53 -7.96 -1.42 6.83
C THR A 53 -7.29 -2.25 5.74
N ILE A 54 -6.14 -1.82 5.22
CA ILE A 54 -5.41 -2.51 4.15
C ILE A 54 -4.36 -3.42 4.77
N GLU A 55 -4.35 -4.67 4.32
CA GLU A 55 -3.30 -5.63 4.67
C GLU A 55 -1.96 -5.20 4.06
N ARG A 56 -0.87 -5.54 4.77
CA ARG A 56 0.50 -5.18 4.39
C ARG A 56 0.84 -5.50 2.94
N ASP A 57 0.61 -6.73 2.50
CA ASP A 57 0.98 -7.18 1.16
C ASP A 57 0.26 -6.37 0.08
N ARG A 58 -1.02 -6.10 0.29
CA ARG A 58 -1.80 -5.27 -0.60
C ARG A 58 -1.35 -3.81 -0.60
N ALA A 59 -0.97 -3.26 0.55
CA ALA A 59 -0.40 -1.93 0.62
C ALA A 59 0.94 -1.87 -0.15
N LEU A 60 1.80 -2.88 -0.04
CA LEU A 60 3.04 -2.98 -0.82
C LEU A 60 2.78 -3.03 -2.32
N GLU A 61 1.79 -3.82 -2.78
CA GLU A 61 1.41 -3.88 -4.20
C GLU A 61 0.89 -2.53 -4.71
N LEU A 62 0.00 -1.87 -3.96
CA LEU A 62 -0.54 -0.56 -4.32
C LEU A 62 0.55 0.50 -4.39
N LEU A 63 1.47 0.51 -3.43
CA LEU A 63 2.60 1.44 -3.38
C LEU A 63 3.59 1.19 -4.51
N LYS A 64 3.88 -0.07 -4.84
CA LYS A 64 4.70 -0.44 -5.99
C LYS A 64 4.08 0.05 -7.30
N HIS A 65 2.77 -0.17 -7.48
CA HIS A 65 2.05 0.33 -8.66
C HIS A 65 2.05 1.87 -8.71
N ARG A 66 1.85 2.53 -7.57
CA ARG A 66 1.79 4.00 -7.51
C ARG A 66 3.14 4.66 -7.77
N SER A 67 4.22 4.05 -7.32
CA SER A 67 5.56 4.62 -7.43
C SER A 67 6.18 4.43 -8.81
N ASP A 68 5.48 3.80 -9.77
CA ASP A 68 6.02 3.34 -11.05
C ASP A 68 7.33 2.57 -10.86
N LEU A 69 7.53 1.95 -9.69
CA LEU A 69 8.67 1.08 -9.43
C LEU A 69 8.51 -0.15 -10.33
N GLN A 70 9.08 -0.06 -11.53
CA GLN A 70 9.46 -1.21 -12.31
C GLN A 70 10.56 -1.92 -11.50
N LEU A 71 10.17 -2.67 -10.48
CA LEU A 71 10.98 -3.77 -9.98
C LEU A 71 10.96 -4.81 -11.10
N THR A 72 11.72 -4.54 -12.15
CA THR A 72 12.16 -5.56 -13.08
C THR A 72 12.75 -6.65 -12.20
N SER A 73 12.14 -7.84 -12.26
CA SER A 73 12.67 -9.04 -11.66
C SER A 73 14.16 -9.11 -11.97
N ASP A 74 14.99 -8.93 -10.95
CA ASP A 74 16.39 -9.32 -10.87
C ASP A 74 17.03 -9.80 -12.18
N GLU A 75 17.25 -8.89 -13.14
CA GLU A 75 18.19 -9.13 -14.23
C GLU A 75 19.46 -8.39 -13.85
N ALA A 76 20.33 -9.17 -13.20
CA ALA A 76 21.70 -8.87 -12.85
C ALA A 76 22.32 -7.84 -13.80
N VAL A 77 22.60 -6.64 -13.28
CA VAL A 77 23.60 -5.76 -13.86
C VAL A 77 24.95 -6.45 -13.69
N LYS A 78 25.31 -7.28 -14.67
CA LYS A 78 26.68 -7.75 -14.86
C LYS A 78 27.45 -6.59 -15.48
N PHE A 79 28.32 -5.96 -14.68
CA PHE A 79 29.45 -5.20 -15.18
C PHE A 79 30.58 -6.17 -15.58
#